data_AF-A0A9D8WWL0-F1
#
_entry.id   AF-A0A9D8WWL0-F1
#
_cell.length_a   1.000
_cell.length_b   1.000
_cell.length_c   1.000
_cell.angle_alpha   90.00
_cell.angle_beta   90.00
_cell.angle_gamma   90.00
#
_symmetry.space_group_name_H-M   'P 1'
#
loop_
_entity.id
_entity.type
_entity.pdbx_description
1 polymer ?
#
loop_
_entity_poly.entity_id
_entity_poly.type
_entity_poly.pdbx_seq_one_letter_code
_entity_poly.pdbx_strand_id
1 'polypeptide(L)'
;MYQKRGFTLIELLVVVLIIGILSAVALPQYKRAVYKARYVQLITLADAVYRAQQVYYMANGSYAPRLDELDIDLPAGGTWNGNGLAVSYDKFNLSQLNEGHWVLYGHVANTPLSYYYYYSGRRECRTRPNNADGNGAICKSLGAVYSGTNSEYDLYLFK
;
A
#
# COMPACT_ATOMS: atom_id res chain seq x y z
N MET A 1 -44.90 -20.04 35.93
CA MET A 1 -43.99 -18.96 36.35
C MET A 1 -42.62 -19.22 35.74
N TYR A 2 -42.18 -18.43 34.77
CA TYR A 2 -40.91 -18.64 34.06
C TYR A 2 -39.76 -18.05 34.90
N GLN A 3 -38.91 -18.92 35.45
CA GLN A 3 -37.71 -18.51 36.18
C GLN A 3 -36.74 -17.87 35.18
N LYS A 4 -36.50 -16.56 35.30
CA LYS A 4 -35.43 -15.90 34.55
C LYS A 4 -34.10 -16.42 35.07
N ARG A 5 -33.46 -17.32 34.32
CA ARG A 5 -32.06 -17.71 34.55
C ARG A 5 -31.19 -16.49 34.28
N GLY A 6 -30.62 -15.92 35.34
CA GLY A 6 -29.65 -14.84 35.25
C GLY A 6 -28.29 -15.37 34.79
N PHE A 7 -27.59 -14.58 33.98
CA PHE A 7 -26.21 -14.84 33.57
C PHE A 7 -25.30 -14.80 34.80
N THR A 8 -24.35 -15.74 34.94
CA THR A 8 -23.41 -15.72 36.06
C THR A 8 -22.22 -14.80 35.76
N LEU A 9 -21.67 -14.15 36.79
CA LEU A 9 -20.47 -13.32 36.65
C LEU A 9 -19.26 -14.14 36.19
N ILE A 10 -19.19 -15.42 36.60
CA ILE A 10 -18.10 -16.31 36.19
C ILE A 10 -18.19 -16.69 34.71
N GLU A 11 -19.41 -16.90 34.17
CA GLU A 11 -19.60 -17.13 32.73
C GLU A 11 -19.11 -15.92 31.91
N LEU A 12 -19.44 -14.70 32.34
CA LEU A 12 -18.96 -13.50 31.67
C LEU A 12 -17.45 -13.35 31.74
N LEU A 13 -16.82 -13.70 32.87
CA LEU A 13 -15.38 -13.61 33.05
C LEU A 13 -14.62 -14.56 32.12
N VAL A 14 -15.07 -15.82 32.01
CA VAL A 14 -14.45 -16.80 31.10
C VAL A 14 -14.58 -16.37 29.64
N VAL A 15 -15.74 -15.82 29.25
CA VAL A 15 -15.95 -15.33 27.88
C VAL A 15 -15.01 -14.19 27.53
N VAL A 16 -14.87 -13.18 28.41
CA VAL A 16 -13.95 -12.06 28.18
C VAL A 16 -12.50 -12.53 28.12
N LEU A 17 -12.12 -13.53 28.93
CA LEU A 17 -10.79 -14.13 28.90
C LEU A 17 -10.50 -14.80 27.54
N ILE A 18 -11.44 -15.60 27.02
CA ILE A 18 -11.29 -16.27 25.72
C ILE A 18 -11.20 -15.24 24.58
N ILE A 19 -12.09 -14.23 24.55
CA ILE A 19 -12.06 -13.15 23.56
C ILE A 19 -10.73 -12.38 23.64
N GLY A 20 -10.22 -12.15 24.85
CA GLY A 20 -8.92 -11.52 25.08
C GLY A 20 -7.78 -12.25 24.37
N ILE A 21 -7.68 -13.57 24.56
CA ILE A 21 -6.63 -14.41 23.95
C ILE A 21 -6.76 -14.41 22.42
N LEU A 22 -7.97 -14.61 21.89
CA LEU A 22 -8.20 -14.62 20.45
C LEU A 22 -7.86 -13.28 19.80
N SER A 23 -8.22 -12.16 20.45
CA SER A 23 -7.96 -10.81 19.93
C SER A 23 -6.46 -10.49 19.83
N ALA A 24 -5.66 -10.96 20.80
CA ALA A 24 -4.21 -10.72 20.83
C ALA A 24 -3.49 -11.31 19.61
N VAL A 25 -3.93 -12.47 19.13
CA VAL A 25 -3.35 -13.14 17.94
C VAL A 25 -3.96 -12.60 16.64
N ALA A 26 -5.26 -12.32 16.63
CA ALA A 26 -5.98 -11.92 15.42
C ALA A 26 -5.64 -10.49 14.94
N LEU A 27 -5.51 -9.53 15.86
CA LEU A 27 -5.28 -8.12 15.51
C LEU A 27 -4.03 -7.85 14.66
N PRO A 28 -2.82 -8.36 14.98
CA PRO A 28 -1.65 -8.11 14.15
C PRO A 28 -1.77 -8.71 12.74
N GLN A 29 -2.39 -9.88 12.63
CA GLN A 29 -2.63 -10.54 11.33
C GLN A 29 -3.63 -9.74 10.48
N TYR A 30 -4.73 -9.28 11.09
CA TYR A 30 -5.71 -8.43 10.43
C TYR A 30 -5.09 -7.13 9.90
N LYS A 31 -4.25 -6.45 10.70
CA LYS A 31 -3.55 -5.23 10.26
C LYS A 31 -2.66 -5.49 9.04
N ARG A 32 -1.91 -6.59 9.01
CA ARG A 32 -1.08 -6.98 7.85
C ARG A 32 -1.92 -7.21 6.59
N ALA A 33 -3.07 -7.88 6.72
CA ALA A 33 -3.98 -8.11 5.61
C ALA A 33 -4.54 -6.79 5.03
N VAL A 34 -4.96 -5.87 5.89
CA VAL A 34 -5.45 -4.53 5.49
C VAL A 34 -4.34 -3.73 4.79
N TYR A 35 -3.11 -3.73 5.31
CA TYR A 35 -2.00 -3.04 4.68
C TYR A 35 -1.62 -3.63 3.33
N LYS A 36 -1.64 -4.96 3.21
CA LYS A 36 -1.44 -5.64 1.91
C LYS A 36 -2.51 -5.23 0.91
N ALA A 37 -3.79 -5.23 1.30
CA ALA A 37 -4.89 -4.84 0.42
C ALA A 37 -4.73 -3.39 -0.09
N ARG A 38 -4.37 -2.46 0.79
CA ARG A 38 -4.09 -1.06 0.42
C ARG A 38 -2.90 -0.94 -0.53
N TYR A 39 -1.86 -1.72 -0.31
CA TYR A 39 -0.69 -1.71 -1.18
C TYR A 39 -0.98 -2.28 -2.57
N VAL A 40 -1.82 -3.33 -2.66
CA VAL A 40 -2.31 -3.85 -3.94
C VAL A 40 -3.10 -2.78 -4.69
N GLN A 41 -3.99 -2.05 -4.01
CA GLN A 41 -4.73 -0.93 -4.63
C GLN A 41 -3.78 0.15 -5.18
N LEU A 42 -2.74 0.47 -4.41
CA LEU A 42 -1.71 1.41 -4.85
C LEU A 42 -0.98 0.91 -6.11
N ILE A 43 -0.60 -0.37 -6.17
CA ILE A 43 0.03 -0.96 -7.36
C ILE A 43 -0.93 -0.88 -8.55
N THR A 44 -2.20 -1.24 -8.37
CA THR A 44 -3.18 -1.22 -9.48
C THR A 44 -3.39 0.18 -10.05
N LEU A 45 -3.43 1.20 -9.19
CA LEU A 45 -3.51 2.59 -9.64
C LEU A 45 -2.22 3.02 -10.36
N ALA A 46 -1.05 2.66 -9.81
CA ALA A 46 0.22 2.96 -10.43
C ALA A 46 0.37 2.29 -11.81
N ASP A 47 -0.14 1.07 -11.99
CA ASP A 47 -0.17 0.39 -13.29
C ASP A 47 -1.08 1.10 -14.30
N ALA A 48 -2.23 1.62 -13.85
CA ALA A 48 -3.12 2.41 -14.71
C ALA A 48 -2.43 3.71 -15.15
N VAL A 49 -1.81 4.42 -14.22
CA VAL A 49 -1.05 5.65 -14.51
C VAL A 49 0.12 5.38 -15.44
N TYR A 50 0.89 4.32 -15.19
CA TYR A 50 2.00 3.92 -16.04
C TYR A 50 1.54 3.68 -17.48
N ARG A 51 0.44 2.94 -17.69
CA ARG A 51 -0.09 2.67 -19.03
C ARG A 51 -0.52 3.95 -19.73
N ALA A 52 -1.22 4.84 -19.05
CA ALA A 52 -1.62 6.13 -19.61
C ALA A 52 -0.39 6.99 -19.97
N GLN A 53 0.65 6.97 -19.14
CA GLN A 53 1.92 7.64 -19.42
C GLN A 53 2.64 7.07 -20.64
N GLN A 54 2.62 5.75 -20.84
CA GLN A 54 3.18 5.13 -22.05
C GLN A 54 2.41 5.59 -23.30
N VAL A 55 1.08 5.63 -23.25
CA VAL A 55 0.25 6.12 -24.36
C VAL A 55 0.56 7.59 -24.67
N TYR A 56 0.65 8.44 -23.63
CA TYR A 56 1.00 9.85 -23.79
C TYR A 56 2.40 10.02 -24.39
N TYR A 57 3.37 9.22 -23.93
CA TYR A 57 4.74 9.23 -24.48
C TYR A 57 4.77 8.85 -25.96
N MET A 58 3.97 7.86 -26.38
CA MET A 58 3.86 7.47 -27.80
C MET A 58 3.27 8.58 -28.67
N ALA A 59 2.36 9.40 -28.12
CA ALA A 59 1.74 10.51 -28.85
C ALA A 59 2.61 11.77 -28.88
N ASN A 60 3.29 12.09 -27.77
CA ASN A 60 3.91 13.41 -27.55
C ASN A 60 5.44 13.38 -27.50
N GLY A 61 6.05 12.18 -27.44
CA GLY A 61 7.51 11.99 -27.34
C GLY A 61 8.10 12.30 -25.96
N SER A 62 7.27 12.66 -24.98
CA SER A 62 7.65 12.92 -23.59
C SER A 62 6.56 12.44 -22.64
N TYR A 63 6.91 12.18 -21.38
CA TYR A 63 5.93 11.84 -20.36
C TYR A 63 5.14 13.08 -19.92
N ALA A 64 3.88 12.90 -19.54
CA ALA A 64 3.03 14.00 -19.11
C ALA A 64 3.60 14.60 -17.82
N PRO A 65 3.82 15.92 -17.76
CA PRO A 65 4.34 16.58 -16.56
C PRO A 65 3.38 16.47 -15.39
N ARG A 66 2.08 16.35 -15.65
CA ARG A 66 1.03 16.16 -14.64
C ARG A 66 0.24 14.89 -14.89
N LEU A 67 -0.26 14.29 -13.81
CA LEU A 67 -1.06 13.08 -13.87
C LEU A 67 -2.53 13.36 -14.25
N ASP A 68 -3.03 14.56 -13.99
CA ASP A 68 -4.40 14.96 -14.33
C ASP A 68 -4.59 15.35 -15.80
N GLU A 69 -3.50 15.41 -16.57
CA GLU A 69 -3.51 15.51 -18.03
C GLU A 69 -3.74 14.14 -18.72
N LEU A 70 -3.65 13.06 -17.95
CA LEU A 70 -3.82 11.70 -18.43
C LEU A 70 -5.28 11.28 -18.33
N ASP A 71 -5.72 10.49 -19.31
CA ASP A 71 -7.05 9.88 -19.30
C ASP A 71 -7.10 8.68 -18.34
N ILE A 72 -7.21 8.97 -17.04
CA ILE A 72 -7.23 7.98 -15.97
C ILE A 72 -8.40 8.26 -15.04
N ASP A 73 -9.24 7.23 -14.85
CA ASP A 73 -10.29 7.27 -13.84
C ASP A 73 -9.72 6.99 -12.44
N LEU A 74 -10.03 7.89 -11.51
CA LEU A 74 -9.70 7.69 -10.11
C LEU A 74 -10.74 6.77 -9.45
N PRO A 75 -10.32 5.89 -8.51
CA PRO A 75 -11.27 5.15 -7.70
C PRO A 75 -12.17 6.10 -6.89
N ALA A 76 -13.40 5.67 -6.59
CA ALA A 76 -14.39 6.50 -5.91
C ALA A 76 -13.87 7.02 -4.55
N GLY A 77 -13.67 8.34 -4.42
CA GLY A 77 -13.06 8.97 -3.24
C GLY A 77 -11.57 9.29 -3.39
N GLY A 78 -10.99 9.03 -4.56
CA GLY A 78 -9.66 9.49 -4.94
C GLY A 78 -9.69 10.98 -5.26
N THR A 79 -8.65 11.70 -4.85
CA THR A 79 -8.52 13.14 -5.09
C THR A 79 -7.19 13.49 -5.73
N TRP A 80 -7.23 14.41 -6.70
CA TRP A 80 -6.05 15.06 -7.23
C TRP A 80 -5.44 16.00 -6.18
N ASN A 81 -4.12 16.00 -6.09
CA ASN A 81 -3.33 16.80 -5.17
C ASN A 81 -2.03 17.27 -5.84
N GLY A 82 -1.30 18.16 -5.18
CA GLY A 82 0.03 18.59 -5.64
C GLY A 82 -0.01 19.19 -7.04
N ASN A 83 -1.04 20.01 -7.35
CA ASN A 83 -1.26 20.59 -8.68
C ASN A 83 -1.31 19.54 -9.80
N GLY A 84 -2.00 18.43 -9.55
CA GLY A 84 -2.17 17.35 -10.53
C GLY A 84 -0.99 16.36 -10.58
N LEU A 85 0.00 16.48 -9.71
CA LEU A 85 1.13 15.56 -9.63
C LEU A 85 0.88 14.35 -8.74
N ALA A 86 -0.21 14.36 -7.96
CA ALA A 86 -0.48 13.32 -6.99
C ALA A 86 -1.95 12.93 -6.92
N VAL A 87 -2.19 11.68 -6.59
CA VAL A 87 -3.50 11.12 -6.24
C VAL A 87 -3.44 10.66 -4.79
N SER A 88 -4.43 11.05 -3.99
CA SER A 88 -4.62 10.52 -2.64
C SER A 88 -5.92 9.72 -2.58
N TYR A 89 -5.88 8.54 -1.95
CA TYR A 89 -7.05 7.69 -1.76
C TYR A 89 -6.97 6.94 -0.44
N ASP A 90 -8.02 7.03 0.40
CA ASP A 90 -8.10 6.47 1.75
C ASP A 90 -6.84 6.72 2.60
N LYS A 91 -5.93 5.74 2.63
CA LYS A 91 -4.69 5.74 3.39
C LYS A 91 -3.48 5.51 2.52
N PHE A 92 -3.51 5.84 1.23
CA PHE A 92 -2.30 5.89 0.43
C PHE A 92 -2.27 7.12 -0.48
N ASN A 93 -1.05 7.48 -0.87
CA ASN A 93 -0.77 8.54 -1.83
C ASN A 93 0.10 7.95 -2.95
N LEU A 94 -0.16 8.38 -4.18
CA LEU A 94 0.64 8.12 -5.36
C LEU A 94 1.04 9.47 -5.96
N SER A 95 2.32 9.74 -6.08
CA SER A 95 2.86 11.00 -6.58
C SER A 95 3.80 10.74 -7.75
N GLN A 96 3.75 11.58 -8.76
CA GLN A 96 4.75 11.63 -9.82
C GLN A 96 5.93 12.49 -9.36
N LEU A 97 7.14 11.96 -9.48
CA LEU A 97 8.38 12.67 -9.22
C LEU A 97 9.15 12.82 -10.54
N ASN A 98 9.78 13.98 -10.71
CA ASN A 98 10.59 14.32 -11.88
C ASN A 98 11.94 14.90 -11.46
N GLU A 99 12.68 14.14 -10.64
CA GLU A 99 14.01 14.50 -10.12
C GLU A 99 15.10 13.80 -10.96
N GLY A 100 15.12 14.03 -12.27
CA GLY A 100 16.06 13.40 -13.21
C GLY A 100 15.68 11.99 -13.66
N HIS A 101 14.65 11.39 -13.05
CA HIS A 101 14.00 10.17 -13.49
C HIS A 101 12.48 10.30 -13.36
N TRP A 102 11.74 9.80 -14.35
CA TRP A 102 10.29 9.70 -14.28
C TRP A 102 9.88 8.46 -13.49
N VAL A 103 9.30 8.69 -12.33
CA VAL A 103 8.92 7.63 -11.39
C VAL A 103 7.63 8.00 -10.68
N LEU A 104 6.79 6.98 -10.46
CA LEU A 104 5.69 7.04 -9.53
C LEU A 104 6.16 6.59 -8.16
N TYR A 105 5.95 7.45 -7.18
CA TYR A 105 6.18 7.19 -5.78
C TYR A 105 4.86 6.97 -5.06
N GLY A 106 4.70 5.77 -4.50
CA GLY A 106 3.54 5.39 -3.73
C GLY A 106 3.88 5.15 -2.26
N HIS A 107 3.01 5.57 -1.34
CA HIS A 107 3.19 5.33 0.08
C HIS A 107 1.87 5.02 0.78
N VAL A 108 1.86 3.97 1.62
CA VAL A 108 0.71 3.61 2.45
C VAL A 108 0.86 4.23 3.84
N ALA A 109 -0.07 5.10 4.22
CA ALA A 109 -0.08 5.82 5.49
C ALA A 109 0.03 4.88 6.70
N ASN A 110 0.76 5.35 7.71
CA ASN A 110 1.06 4.60 8.94
C ASN A 110 1.84 3.28 8.71
N THR A 111 2.46 3.12 7.55
CA THR A 111 3.35 2.00 7.28
C THR A 111 4.66 2.50 6.68
N PRO A 112 5.82 1.93 7.05
CA PRO A 112 7.07 2.22 6.35
C PRO A 112 7.15 1.42 5.04
N LEU A 113 6.10 1.44 4.22
CA LEU A 113 6.01 0.69 2.97
C LEU A 113 5.84 1.69 1.84
N SER A 114 6.86 1.74 0.98
CA SER A 114 6.87 2.60 -0.21
C SER A 114 6.97 1.76 -1.46
N TYR A 115 6.38 2.25 -2.55
CA TYR A 115 6.40 1.66 -3.87
C TYR A 115 7.02 2.66 -4.84
N TYR A 116 7.92 2.19 -5.69
CA TYR A 116 8.47 2.99 -6.77
C TYR A 116 8.22 2.26 -8.08
N TYR A 117 7.59 2.95 -9.04
CA TYR A 117 7.40 2.44 -10.39
C TYR A 117 8.03 3.40 -11.38
N TYR A 118 9.19 3.01 -11.89
CA TYR A 118 9.91 3.75 -12.91
C TYR A 118 9.24 3.57 -14.26
N TYR A 119 9.15 4.63 -15.05
CA TYR A 119 8.57 4.54 -16.39
C TYR A 119 9.42 3.70 -17.36
N SER A 120 10.64 3.32 -16.97
CA SER A 120 11.44 2.29 -17.62
C SER A 120 10.93 0.85 -17.43
N GLY A 121 9.90 0.64 -16.60
CA GLY A 121 9.33 -0.68 -16.31
C GLY A 121 9.82 -1.30 -15.00
N ARG A 122 10.86 -0.73 -14.37
CA ARG A 122 11.39 -1.22 -13.08
C ARG A 122 10.43 -0.89 -11.95
N ARG A 123 10.14 -1.88 -11.10
CA ARG A 123 9.25 -1.75 -9.94
C ARG A 123 10.00 -2.13 -8.67
N GLU A 124 9.82 -1.34 -7.62
CA GLU A 124 10.50 -1.54 -6.34
C GLU A 124 9.52 -1.39 -5.17
N CYS A 125 9.68 -2.27 -4.18
CA CYS A 125 9.06 -2.14 -2.88
C CYS A 125 10.17 -1.84 -1.88
N ARG A 126 10.05 -0.74 -1.15
CA ARG A 126 11.03 -0.32 -0.14
C ARG A 126 10.40 -0.34 1.23
N THR A 127 11.13 -0.87 2.21
CA THR A 127 10.70 -0.88 3.61
C THR A 127 11.76 -0.30 4.53
N ARG A 128 11.40 0.00 5.78
CA ARG A 128 12.40 0.30 6.83
C ARG A 128 13.54 -0.73 6.83
N PRO A 129 14.78 -0.30 7.15
CA PRO A 129 15.92 -1.19 7.14
C PRO A 129 15.77 -2.27 8.21
N ASN A 130 16.26 -3.47 7.93
CA ASN A 130 16.20 -4.64 8.80
C ASN A 130 14.76 -5.03 9.23
N ASN A 131 13.78 -4.87 8.34
CA ASN A 131 12.36 -5.12 8.61
C ASN A 131 11.79 -6.26 7.75
N ALA A 132 12.60 -7.31 7.54
CA ALA A 132 12.28 -8.45 6.69
C ALA A 132 11.02 -9.22 7.14
N ASP A 133 10.75 -9.28 8.44
CA ASP A 133 9.64 -10.05 9.05
C ASP A 133 8.37 -9.21 9.27
N GLY A 134 8.46 -7.90 9.06
CA GLY A 134 7.35 -6.96 9.13
C GLY A 134 6.79 -6.66 7.74
N ASN A 135 7.07 -5.46 7.26
CA ASN A 135 6.55 -5.01 5.95
C ASN A 135 7.29 -5.64 4.78
N GLY A 136 8.53 -6.11 4.97
CA GLY A 136 9.25 -6.87 3.94
C GLY A 136 8.51 -8.15 3.53
N ALA A 137 7.78 -8.77 4.47
CA ALA A 137 6.91 -9.91 4.18
C ALA A 137 5.76 -9.53 3.22
N ILE A 138 5.25 -8.29 3.28
CA ILE A 138 4.23 -7.81 2.34
C ILE A 138 4.83 -7.74 0.93
N CYS A 139 6.00 -7.11 0.76
CA CYS A 139 6.71 -7.07 -0.54
C CYS A 139 6.92 -8.47 -1.12
N LYS A 140 7.46 -9.40 -0.33
CA LYS A 140 7.70 -10.79 -0.75
C LYS A 140 6.41 -11.51 -1.14
N SER A 141 5.33 -11.30 -0.38
CA SER A 141 4.02 -11.91 -0.65
C SER A 141 3.32 -11.39 -1.91
N LEU A 142 3.87 -10.34 -2.53
CA LEU A 142 3.42 -9.76 -3.79
C LEU A 142 4.34 -10.14 -4.97
N GLY A 143 5.34 -10.99 -4.72
CA GLY A 143 6.28 -11.48 -5.75
C GLY A 143 7.57 -10.66 -5.85
N ALA A 144 7.79 -9.67 -5.00
CA ALA A 144 9.07 -8.95 -4.98
C ALA A 144 10.17 -9.80 -4.34
N VAL A 145 11.36 -9.79 -4.93
CA VAL A 145 12.54 -10.49 -4.43
C VAL A 145 13.46 -9.51 -3.72
N TYR A 146 13.94 -9.87 -2.54
CA TYR A 146 14.90 -9.05 -1.80
C TYR A 146 16.18 -8.85 -2.63
N SER A 147 16.61 -7.59 -2.74
CA SER A 147 17.75 -7.17 -3.55
C SER A 147 18.91 -6.61 -2.73
N GLY A 148 18.67 -6.20 -1.48
CA GLY A 148 19.70 -5.65 -0.60
C GLY A 148 19.13 -4.67 0.44
N THR A 149 20.00 -4.21 1.32
CA THR A 149 19.69 -3.25 2.40
C THR A 149 20.77 -2.17 2.41
N ASN A 150 20.35 -0.93 2.62
CA ASN A 150 21.24 0.19 2.94
C ASN A 150 20.82 0.84 4.28
N SER A 151 21.41 1.98 4.63
CA SER A 151 21.12 2.69 5.88
C SER A 151 19.69 3.25 5.97
N GLU A 152 19.00 3.38 4.84
CA GLU A 152 17.69 4.04 4.75
C GLU A 152 16.54 3.03 4.53
N TYR A 153 16.79 1.94 3.82
CA TYR A 153 15.75 0.98 3.44
C TYR A 153 16.27 -0.43 3.10
N ASP A 154 15.36 -1.41 3.23
CA ASP A 154 15.45 -2.71 2.57
C ASP A 154 14.78 -2.61 1.18
N LEU A 155 15.45 -3.10 0.14
CA LEU A 155 15.00 -3.05 -1.24
C LEU A 155 14.49 -4.40 -1.72
N TYR A 156 13.31 -4.40 -2.31
CA TYR A 156 12.71 -5.56 -2.98
C TYR A 156 12.36 -5.19 -4.41
N LEU A 157 12.82 -5.99 -5.38
CA LEU A 157 12.58 -5.78 -6.81
C LEU A 157 11.54 -6.76 -7.32
N PHE A 158 10.57 -6.25 -8.07
CA PHE A 158 9.64 -7.13 -8.79
C PHE A 158 10.29 -7.57 -10.09
N LYS A 159 10.31 -8.88 -10.33
CA LYS A 159 10.73 -9.47 -11.61
C LYS A 159 9.61 -9.46 -12.63
#